data_AF-A0A6F8XR09-F1
#
_entry.id   AF-A0A6F8XR09-F1
#
_cell.length_a   1.000
_cell.length_b   1.000
_cell.length_c   1.000
_cell.angle_alpha   90.00
_cell.angle_beta   90.00
_cell.angle_gamma   90.00
#
_symmetry.space_group_name_H-M   'P 1'
#
loop_
_entity.id
_entity.type
_entity.pdbx_description
1 polymer ?
#
loop_
_entity_poly.entity_id
_entity_poly.type
_entity_poly.pdbx_seq_one_letter_code
_entity_poly.pdbx_strand_id
1 'polypeptide(L)'
;MHRYPNGAEEKGFWHKELPNHAPDWLPRWNNPDADPGETQTYLVVDEPAALVWAANFGALDWHAWTSTVDHPDRPTWALVDLDPGDDTSWEDMLALARLHRTALEHVGVRSRPKVTGRRGIQIWVPIAPGPDFAATRAWVEKLSRTVGAVVPELVSWKWEVKERKGKARLDYTQNAVNKTLVAPYSPRPAPGAPVSAPIDWTELEDPGLRPDGFTIRSIVDRIAERGDLFQELLDHPQKLPSLD
;
A
#
# COMPACT_ATOMS: atom_id res chain seq x y z
N MET A 1 11.17 -7.48 1.68
CA MET A 1 10.15 -8.52 2.03
C MET A 1 10.14 -8.77 3.54
N HIS A 2 9.03 -9.26 4.10
CA HIS A 2 8.95 -9.72 5.49
C HIS A 2 8.85 -11.26 5.51
N ARG A 3 9.78 -11.91 6.23
CA ARG A 3 9.97 -13.37 6.18
C ARG A 3 9.51 -14.06 7.47
N TYR A 4 8.90 -15.24 7.29
CA TYR A 4 8.32 -16.10 8.32
C TYR A 4 8.69 -17.57 8.06
N PRO A 5 9.98 -17.95 8.15
CA PRO A 5 10.42 -19.31 7.84
C PRO A 5 9.81 -20.38 8.76
N ASN A 6 9.43 -20.00 9.99
CA ASN A 6 8.79 -20.88 10.97
C ASN A 6 7.26 -20.67 11.05
N GLY A 7 6.67 -20.01 10.05
CA GLY A 7 5.24 -19.70 10.02
C GLY A 7 4.85 -18.36 10.66
N ALA A 8 3.63 -17.93 10.39
CA ALA A 8 3.12 -16.60 10.74
C ALA A 8 2.81 -16.40 12.24
N GLU A 9 2.73 -17.50 13.00
CA GLU A 9 2.54 -17.50 14.45
C GLU A 9 3.84 -17.17 15.21
N GLU A 10 4.98 -17.37 14.57
CA GLU A 10 6.29 -17.00 15.11
C GLU A 10 6.73 -15.60 14.65
N LYS A 11 7.74 -15.06 15.35
CA LYS A 11 8.31 -13.75 15.02
C LYS A 11 9.03 -13.81 13.66
N GLY A 12 8.50 -13.06 12.69
CA GLY A 12 9.16 -12.81 11.42
C GLY A 12 10.29 -11.77 11.51
N PHE A 13 10.97 -11.55 10.38
CA PHE A 13 12.02 -10.53 10.27
C PHE A 13 12.07 -9.90 8.88
N TRP A 14 12.41 -8.61 8.87
CA TRP A 14 12.56 -7.84 7.64
C TRP A 14 13.84 -8.22 6.92
N HIS A 15 13.72 -8.46 5.62
CA HIS A 15 14.86 -8.74 4.75
C HIS A 15 14.79 -7.83 3.53
N LYS A 16 15.71 -6.87 3.48
CA LYS A 16 15.85 -5.91 2.36
C LYS A 16 16.96 -6.35 1.41
N GLU A 17 18.13 -6.65 1.97
CA GLU A 17 19.29 -7.14 1.22
C GLU A 17 19.00 -8.47 0.53
N LEU A 18 19.27 -8.53 -0.78
CA LEU A 18 19.30 -9.77 -1.52
C LEU A 18 20.51 -10.59 -1.05
N PRO A 19 20.33 -11.83 -0.58
CA PRO A 19 21.44 -12.59 -0.01
C PRO A 19 22.47 -12.96 -1.08
N ASN A 20 23.75 -13.05 -0.70
CA ASN A 20 24.85 -13.40 -1.62
C ASN A 20 24.72 -14.78 -2.29
N HIS A 21 23.89 -15.68 -1.74
CA HIS A 21 23.58 -16.99 -2.32
C HIS A 21 22.31 -16.99 -3.18
N ALA A 22 21.71 -15.83 -3.42
CA ALA A 22 20.59 -15.68 -4.32
C ALA A 22 21.02 -16.09 -5.74
N PRO A 23 20.23 -16.93 -6.45
CA PRO A 23 20.53 -17.30 -7.82
C PRO A 23 20.78 -16.10 -8.75
N ASP A 24 21.72 -16.25 -9.69
CA ASP A 24 22.12 -15.18 -10.61
C ASP A 24 20.99 -14.71 -11.53
N TRP A 25 20.02 -15.58 -11.82
CA TRP A 25 18.86 -15.24 -12.64
C TRP A 25 17.89 -14.26 -11.95
N LEU A 26 17.97 -14.09 -10.63
CA LEU A 26 17.05 -13.20 -9.93
C LEU A 26 17.30 -11.73 -10.32
N PRO A 27 16.26 -11.05 -10.82
CA PRO A 27 16.32 -9.62 -11.10
C PRO A 27 16.62 -8.84 -9.82
N ARG A 28 17.52 -7.87 -9.94
CA ARG A 28 18.04 -7.12 -8.79
C ARG A 28 18.37 -5.70 -9.18
N TRP A 29 18.29 -4.81 -8.21
CA TRP A 29 18.73 -3.44 -8.34
C TRP A 29 19.80 -3.15 -7.29
N ASN A 30 20.95 -2.65 -7.75
CA ASN A 30 22.03 -2.21 -6.88
C ASN A 30 21.82 -0.73 -6.60
N ASN A 31 21.73 -0.37 -5.33
CA ASN A 31 21.58 1.00 -4.89
C ASN A 31 22.92 1.74 -5.06
N PRO A 32 23.03 2.69 -6.01
CA PRO A 32 24.30 3.40 -6.25
C PRO A 32 24.65 4.34 -5.10
N ASP A 33 23.66 4.74 -4.29
CA ASP A 33 23.80 5.73 -3.23
C ASP A 33 23.85 5.07 -1.83
N ALA A 34 24.06 3.76 -1.74
CA ALA A 34 24.04 3.04 -0.47
C ALA A 34 25.29 3.30 0.37
N ASP A 35 25.10 3.87 1.55
CA ASP A 35 26.17 4.07 2.52
C ASP A 35 26.61 2.74 3.19
N PRO A 36 27.82 2.69 3.81
CA PRO A 36 28.24 1.52 4.57
C PRO A 36 27.23 1.11 5.65
N GLY A 37 26.76 -0.13 5.57
CA GLY A 37 25.74 -0.67 6.49
C GLY A 37 24.29 -0.51 6.00
N GLU A 38 24.07 0.22 4.91
CA GLU A 38 22.79 0.23 4.21
C GLU A 38 22.62 -0.97 3.28
N THR A 39 21.38 -1.20 2.87
CA THR A 39 21.07 -2.22 1.85
C THR A 39 21.66 -1.81 0.51
N GLN A 40 22.51 -2.68 -0.04
CA GLN A 40 23.24 -2.50 -1.28
C GLN A 40 22.45 -3.07 -2.45
N THR A 41 21.91 -4.28 -2.29
CA THR A 41 21.20 -4.99 -3.37
C THR A 41 19.77 -5.29 -2.95
N TYR A 42 18.81 -4.85 -3.76
CA TYR A 42 17.40 -5.13 -3.58
C TYR A 42 16.91 -6.16 -4.60
N LEU A 43 16.05 -7.09 -4.16
CA LEU A 43 15.29 -7.95 -5.07
C LEU A 43 14.31 -7.12 -5.90
N VAL A 44 14.30 -7.33 -7.21
CA VAL A 44 13.27 -6.82 -8.12
C VAL A 44 12.43 -8.01 -8.57
N VAL A 45 11.12 -7.94 -8.35
CA VAL A 45 10.19 -9.01 -8.73
C VAL A 45 9.49 -8.59 -10.01
N ASP A 46 10.09 -8.88 -11.16
CA ASP A 46 9.54 -8.58 -12.49
C ASP A 46 8.96 -9.82 -13.21
N GLU A 47 9.12 -11.01 -12.62
CA GLU A 47 8.63 -12.27 -13.17
C GLU A 47 8.03 -13.21 -12.11
N PRO A 48 7.11 -14.11 -12.50
CA PRO A 48 6.51 -15.07 -11.56
C PRO A 48 7.53 -15.97 -10.84
N ALA A 49 8.63 -16.35 -11.50
CA ALA A 49 9.65 -17.21 -10.90
C ALA A 49 10.33 -16.53 -9.69
N ALA A 50 10.61 -15.23 -9.77
CA ALA A 50 11.18 -14.46 -8.67
C ALA A 50 10.21 -14.38 -7.47
N LEU A 51 8.90 -14.26 -7.72
CA LEU A 51 7.88 -14.29 -6.67
C LEU A 51 7.83 -15.65 -5.97
N VAL A 52 7.85 -16.75 -6.73
CA VAL A 52 7.89 -18.13 -6.20
C VAL A 52 9.18 -18.36 -5.41
N TRP A 53 10.33 -17.90 -5.90
CA TRP A 53 11.59 -18.01 -5.17
C TRP A 53 11.52 -17.32 -3.81
N ALA A 54 11.04 -16.08 -3.77
CA ALA A 54 10.99 -15.35 -2.52
C ALA A 54 9.91 -15.93 -1.56
N ALA A 55 8.82 -16.50 -2.07
CA ALA A 55 7.87 -17.30 -1.26
C ALA A 55 8.53 -18.56 -0.68
N ASN A 56 9.27 -19.33 -1.49
CA ASN A 56 10.08 -20.46 -1.03
C ASN A 56 11.14 -20.05 -0.01
N PHE A 57 11.66 -18.82 -0.13
CA PHE A 57 12.57 -18.22 0.84
C PHE A 57 11.87 -17.75 2.13
N GLY A 58 10.58 -18.04 2.29
CA GLY A 58 9.78 -17.76 3.48
C GLY A 58 9.19 -16.35 3.52
N ALA A 59 9.16 -15.61 2.41
CA ALA A 59 8.44 -14.33 2.35
C ALA A 59 6.93 -14.55 2.42
N LEU A 60 6.25 -13.78 3.26
CA LEU A 60 4.79 -13.82 3.40
C LEU A 60 4.14 -12.43 3.26
N ASP A 61 4.79 -11.37 3.73
CA ASP A 61 4.31 -9.97 3.57
C ASP A 61 5.25 -9.23 2.61
N TRP A 62 4.69 -8.69 1.53
CA TRP A 62 5.42 -8.02 0.45
C TRP A 62 5.26 -6.52 0.57
N HIS A 63 6.39 -5.83 0.49
CA HIS A 63 6.44 -4.38 0.57
C HIS A 63 7.27 -3.87 -0.59
N ALA A 64 6.57 -3.42 -1.64
CA ALA A 64 7.18 -2.86 -2.83
C ALA A 64 7.35 -1.34 -2.67
N TRP A 65 8.34 -0.80 -3.34
CA TRP A 65 8.46 0.65 -3.48
C TRP A 65 7.36 1.17 -4.42
N THR A 66 7.03 2.45 -4.27
CA THR A 66 6.08 3.13 -5.16
C THR A 66 6.78 3.80 -6.35
N SER A 67 8.08 3.61 -6.51
CA SER A 67 8.91 4.01 -7.65
C SER A 67 9.48 2.79 -8.38
N THR A 68 9.92 2.98 -9.63
CA THR A 68 10.65 1.95 -10.38
C THR A 68 12.15 2.09 -10.17
N VAL A 69 12.90 1.08 -10.60
CA VAL A 69 14.36 1.06 -10.53
C VAL A 69 15.03 2.09 -11.45
N ASP A 70 14.33 2.55 -12.49
CA ASP A 70 14.84 3.55 -13.42
C ASP A 70 14.90 4.95 -12.78
N HIS A 71 13.91 5.27 -11.94
CA HIS A 71 13.82 6.51 -11.20
C HIS A 71 13.38 6.29 -9.75
N PRO A 72 14.28 5.78 -8.88
CA PRO A 72 13.94 5.40 -7.50
C PRO A 72 13.44 6.56 -6.63
N ASP A 73 13.76 7.81 -6.96
CA ASP A 73 13.32 9.05 -6.29
C ASP A 73 11.99 9.61 -6.81
N ARG A 74 11.49 9.07 -7.93
CA ARG A 74 10.26 9.51 -8.61
C ARG A 74 9.18 8.42 -8.49
N PRO A 75 8.24 8.56 -7.56
CA PRO A 75 7.16 7.60 -7.44
C PRO A 75 6.27 7.61 -8.69
N THR A 76 5.79 6.42 -9.06
CA THR A 76 4.72 6.19 -10.04
C THR A 76 3.36 5.99 -9.36
N TRP A 77 3.32 6.04 -8.03
CA TRP A 77 2.10 6.00 -7.22
C TRP A 77 2.09 7.04 -6.12
N ALA A 78 0.97 7.75 -5.99
CA ALA A 78 0.58 8.43 -4.76
C ALA A 78 -0.42 7.55 -4.01
N LEU A 79 -0.42 7.61 -2.68
CA LEU A 79 -1.39 6.85 -1.88
C LEU A 79 -1.86 7.58 -0.65
N VAL A 80 -3.11 7.29 -0.27
CA VAL A 80 -3.67 7.64 1.05
C VAL A 80 -3.77 6.35 1.87
N ASP A 81 -3.07 6.29 3.00
CA ASP A 81 -3.17 5.18 3.95
C ASP A 81 -4.14 5.55 5.07
N LEU A 82 -5.29 4.88 5.09
CA LEU A 82 -6.32 5.07 6.11
C LEU A 82 -6.07 4.03 7.20
N ASP A 83 -5.54 4.50 8.33
CA ASP A 83 -5.21 3.67 9.49
C ASP A 83 -6.17 3.91 10.65
N PRO A 84 -6.93 2.90 11.10
CA PRO A 84 -7.85 3.07 12.23
C PRO A 84 -7.09 3.22 13.54
N GLY A 85 -7.57 4.14 14.39
CA GLY A 85 -7.26 4.16 15.81
C GLY A 85 -8.10 3.14 16.57
N ASP A 86 -7.87 3.02 17.88
CA ASP A 86 -8.51 1.98 18.70
C ASP A 86 -10.03 2.13 18.83
N ASP A 87 -10.55 3.36 18.72
CA ASP A 87 -11.99 3.67 18.78
C ASP A 87 -12.60 3.88 17.38
N THR A 88 -11.81 3.69 16.32
CA THR A 88 -12.28 3.87 14.93
C THR A 88 -12.99 2.61 14.46
N SER A 89 -14.28 2.73 14.15
CA SER A 89 -15.06 1.61 13.62
C SER A 89 -14.75 1.33 12.15
N TRP A 90 -15.15 0.16 11.65
CA TRP A 90 -15.04 -0.14 10.23
C TRP A 90 -15.90 0.80 9.36
N GLU A 91 -17.08 1.21 9.85
CA GLU A 91 -17.92 2.17 9.15
C GLU A 91 -17.23 3.54 9.03
N ASP A 92 -16.50 3.98 10.06
CA ASP A 92 -15.71 5.21 9.98
C ASP A 92 -14.63 5.11 8.89
N MET A 93 -14.01 3.94 8.74
CA MET A 93 -13.03 3.69 7.66
C MET A 93 -13.67 3.76 6.27
N LEU A 94 -14.87 3.17 6.10
CA LEU A 94 -15.63 3.25 4.85
C LEU A 94 -16.06 4.70 4.56
N ALA A 95 -16.53 5.44 5.57
CA ALA A 95 -16.88 6.85 5.44
C ALA A 95 -15.68 7.70 5.00
N LEU A 96 -14.51 7.51 5.62
CA LEU A 96 -13.27 8.18 5.22
C LEU A 96 -12.89 7.81 3.78
N ALA A 97 -12.96 6.55 3.39
CA ALA A 97 -12.66 6.12 2.02
C ALA A 97 -13.61 6.75 0.98
N ARG A 98 -14.91 6.79 1.27
CA ARG A 98 -15.93 7.45 0.42
C ARG A 98 -15.69 8.95 0.29
N LEU A 99 -15.31 9.64 1.37
CA LEU A 99 -14.96 11.06 1.29
C LEU A 99 -13.75 11.32 0.40
N HIS A 100 -12.73 10.45 0.47
CA HIS A 100 -11.59 10.54 -0.45
C HIS A 100 -11.99 10.26 -1.90
N ARG A 101 -12.87 9.28 -2.15
CA ARG A 101 -13.45 9.05 -3.48
C ARG A 101 -14.08 10.32 -4.03
N THR A 102 -14.98 10.95 -3.27
CA THR A 102 -15.66 12.18 -3.68
C THR A 102 -14.66 13.31 -3.96
N ALA A 103 -13.65 13.48 -3.11
CA ALA A 103 -12.63 14.50 -3.31
C ALA A 103 -11.80 14.25 -4.58
N LEU A 104 -11.39 13.00 -4.84
CA LEU A 104 -10.62 12.59 -6.01
C LEU A 104 -11.45 12.73 -7.31
N GLU A 105 -12.71 12.32 -7.30
CA GLU A 105 -13.65 12.51 -8.41
C GLU A 105 -13.85 14.00 -8.73
N HIS A 106 -13.98 14.85 -7.70
CA HIS A 106 -14.14 16.29 -7.87
C HIS A 106 -12.96 16.95 -8.59
N VAL A 107 -11.74 16.50 -8.31
CA VAL A 107 -10.52 17.00 -8.98
C VAL A 107 -10.13 16.20 -10.22
N GLY A 108 -10.98 15.27 -10.66
CA GLY A 108 -10.76 14.48 -11.89
C GLY A 108 -9.61 13.48 -11.81
N VAL A 109 -9.28 12.97 -10.62
CA VAL A 109 -8.17 12.05 -10.37
C VAL A 109 -8.66 10.62 -10.27
N ARG A 110 -8.16 9.74 -11.14
CA ARG A 110 -8.46 8.30 -11.10
C ARG A 110 -7.74 7.62 -9.94
N SER A 111 -8.40 6.68 -9.30
CA SER A 111 -7.86 5.93 -8.16
C SER A 111 -8.66 4.67 -7.89
N ARG A 112 -8.08 3.74 -7.13
CA ARG A 112 -8.79 2.56 -6.59
C ARG A 112 -8.41 2.32 -5.13
N PRO A 113 -9.35 1.87 -4.29
CA PRO A 113 -9.03 1.39 -2.96
C PRO A 113 -8.54 -0.06 -2.99
N LYS A 114 -7.80 -0.42 -1.95
CA LYS A 114 -7.58 -1.80 -1.54
C LYS A 114 -7.77 -1.93 -0.04
N VAL A 115 -8.34 -3.05 0.39
CA VAL A 115 -8.26 -3.42 1.80
C VAL A 115 -6.83 -3.88 2.12
N THR A 116 -6.38 -3.64 3.35
CA THR A 116 -5.01 -3.98 3.76
C THR A 116 -4.82 -5.45 4.12
N GLY A 117 -5.90 -6.24 4.27
CA GLY A 117 -5.84 -7.56 4.89
C GLY A 117 -5.67 -7.49 6.42
N ARG A 118 -5.84 -6.30 7.03
CA ARG A 118 -5.79 -6.09 8.49
C ARG A 118 -6.97 -5.23 8.94
N ARG A 119 -6.75 -3.95 9.25
CA ARG A 119 -7.80 -3.03 9.74
C ARG A 119 -8.02 -1.82 8.81
N GLY A 120 -7.04 -1.49 7.97
CA GLY A 120 -7.02 -0.26 7.17
C GLY A 120 -7.46 -0.43 5.72
N ILE A 121 -7.60 0.70 5.04
CA ILE A 121 -7.86 0.83 3.60
C ILE A 121 -6.75 1.71 3.01
N GLN A 122 -6.28 1.37 1.83
CA GLN A 122 -5.33 2.20 1.08
C GLN A 122 -5.94 2.62 -0.24
N ILE A 123 -5.84 3.90 -0.59
CA ILE A 123 -6.32 4.43 -1.86
C ILE A 123 -5.11 4.75 -2.72
N TRP A 124 -5.04 4.13 -3.90
CA TRP A 124 -3.91 4.21 -4.80
C TRP A 124 -4.25 5.07 -6.01
N VAL A 125 -3.34 5.98 -6.33
CA VAL A 125 -3.45 6.95 -7.42
C VAL A 125 -2.24 6.73 -8.33
N PRO A 126 -2.41 6.25 -9.57
CA PRO A 126 -1.29 6.17 -10.51
C PRO A 126 -0.85 7.60 -10.84
N ILE A 127 0.45 7.85 -10.89
CA ILE A 127 1.00 9.17 -11.23
C ILE A 127 2.04 9.03 -12.32
N ALA A 128 1.98 9.95 -13.29
CA ALA A 128 3.00 10.03 -14.32
C ALA A 128 4.35 10.45 -13.70
N PRO A 129 5.48 9.91 -14.17
CA PRO A 129 6.80 10.35 -13.73
C PRO A 129 6.94 11.87 -13.83
N GLY A 130 7.37 12.49 -12.73
CA GLY A 130 7.45 13.95 -12.64
C GLY A 130 7.68 14.45 -11.21
N PRO A 131 6.69 14.34 -10.31
CA PRO A 131 6.87 14.71 -8.91
C PRO A 131 7.89 13.78 -8.23
N ASP A 132 8.65 14.33 -7.29
CA ASP A 132 9.41 13.52 -6.34
C ASP A 132 8.51 13.09 -5.16
N PHE A 133 9.06 12.33 -4.23
CA PHE A 133 8.34 11.95 -3.01
C PHE A 133 7.87 13.14 -2.18
N ALA A 134 8.62 14.24 -2.11
CA ALA A 134 8.26 15.40 -1.30
C ALA A 134 7.01 16.11 -1.88
N ALA A 135 7.00 16.34 -3.20
CA ALA A 135 5.86 16.91 -3.91
C ALA A 135 4.63 15.98 -3.84
N THR A 136 4.83 14.67 -4.04
CA THR A 136 3.76 13.67 -3.93
C THR A 136 3.16 13.67 -2.53
N ARG A 137 4.00 13.63 -1.48
CA ARG A 137 3.57 13.68 -0.09
C ARG A 137 2.81 14.97 0.23
N ALA A 138 3.28 16.12 -0.26
CA ALA A 138 2.62 17.40 -0.02
C ALA A 138 1.22 17.45 -0.66
N TRP A 139 1.07 16.88 -1.86
CA TRP A 139 -0.22 16.77 -2.53
C TRP A 139 -1.20 15.87 -1.75
N VAL A 140 -0.74 14.68 -1.34
CA VAL A 140 -1.54 13.75 -0.52
C VAL A 140 -1.88 14.36 0.84
N GLU A 141 -0.95 15.07 1.47
CA GLU A 141 -1.20 15.78 2.72
C GLU A 141 -2.30 16.82 2.56
N LYS A 142 -2.24 17.65 1.52
CA LYS A 142 -3.25 18.69 1.25
C LYS A 142 -4.63 18.05 1.02
N LEU A 143 -4.71 17.02 0.17
CA LEU A 143 -5.95 16.25 -0.05
C LEU A 143 -6.50 15.68 1.28
N SER A 144 -5.65 14.99 2.04
CA SER A 144 -6.05 14.34 3.30
C SER A 144 -6.52 15.35 4.33
N ARG A 145 -5.86 16.51 4.43
CA ARG A 145 -6.26 17.58 5.36
C ARG A 145 -7.59 18.20 4.98
N THR A 146 -7.85 18.39 3.69
CA THR A 146 -9.16 18.86 3.20
C THR A 146 -10.26 17.87 3.55
N VAL A 147 -10.06 16.58 3.31
CA VAL A 147 -11.03 15.53 3.68
C VAL A 147 -11.22 15.47 5.19
N GLY A 148 -10.13 15.42 5.97
CA GLY A 148 -10.20 15.34 7.43
C GLY A 148 -10.77 16.58 8.10
N ALA A 149 -10.82 17.73 7.42
CA ALA A 149 -11.49 18.94 7.92
C ALA A 149 -13.02 18.81 7.90
N VAL A 150 -13.59 17.90 7.09
CA VAL A 150 -15.03 17.62 7.04
C VAL A 150 -15.47 16.76 8.23
N VAL A 151 -14.58 15.92 8.75
CA VAL A 151 -14.83 14.96 9.84
C VAL A 151 -13.75 15.02 10.93
N PRO A 152 -13.52 16.18 11.57
CA PRO A 152 -12.43 16.39 12.54
C PRO A 152 -12.57 15.50 13.81
N GLU A 153 -13.76 14.99 14.08
CA GLU A 153 -14.04 14.01 15.13
C GLU A 153 -13.46 12.63 14.83
N LEU A 154 -13.33 12.24 13.55
CA LEU A 154 -12.83 10.92 13.14
C LEU A 154 -11.31 10.87 12.97
N VAL A 155 -10.64 12.01 12.76
CA VAL A 155 -9.23 12.06 12.35
C VAL A 155 -8.33 12.69 13.42
N SER A 156 -7.14 12.12 13.59
CA SER A 156 -6.03 12.73 14.33
C SER A 156 -4.79 12.90 13.46
N TRP A 157 -4.15 14.06 13.61
CA TRP A 157 -2.88 14.40 12.95
C TRP A 157 -1.67 14.15 13.85
N LYS A 158 -1.89 13.62 15.06
CA LYS A 158 -0.82 13.35 16.03
C LYS A 158 0.04 12.16 15.58
N TRP A 159 1.35 12.31 15.72
CA TRP A 159 2.30 11.28 15.35
C TRP A 159 2.16 10.05 16.25
N GLU A 160 2.20 10.26 17.58
CA GLU A 160 2.13 9.19 18.56
C GLU A 160 0.71 8.60 18.67
N VAL A 161 0.60 7.27 18.55
CA VAL A 161 -0.69 6.56 18.58
C VAL A 161 -1.50 6.86 19.85
N LYS A 162 -0.84 6.88 21.02
CA LYS A 162 -1.48 7.20 22.31
C LYS A 162 -2.09 8.61 22.36
N GLU A 163 -1.58 9.55 21.57
CA GLU A 163 -2.11 10.91 21.49
C GLU A 163 -3.26 11.06 20.50
N ARG A 164 -3.54 10.01 19.70
CA ARG A 164 -4.62 10.04 18.70
C ARG A 164 -6.00 9.95 19.32
N LYS A 165 -6.11 9.57 20.61
CA LYS A 165 -7.39 9.44 21.34
C LYS A 165 -8.38 8.54 20.58
N GLY A 166 -7.91 7.38 20.12
CA GLY A 166 -8.72 6.40 19.41
C GLY A 166 -9.09 6.73 17.95
N LYS A 167 -8.78 7.93 17.46
CA LYS A 167 -9.12 8.40 16.12
C LYS A 167 -8.23 7.82 15.01
N ALA A 168 -8.76 7.81 13.79
CA ALA A 168 -8.08 7.38 12.59
C ALA A 168 -6.91 8.33 12.22
N ARG A 169 -5.93 7.79 11.51
CA ARG A 169 -4.84 8.53 10.88
C ARG A 169 -5.01 8.46 9.37
N LEU A 170 -5.05 9.63 8.73
CA LEU A 170 -4.86 9.76 7.29
C LEU A 170 -3.35 9.91 7.04
N ASP A 171 -2.66 8.78 6.88
CA ASP A 171 -1.20 8.75 6.86
C ASP A 171 -0.62 9.02 5.47
N TYR A 172 -0.48 10.30 5.15
CA TYR A 172 0.23 10.76 3.96
C TYR A 172 1.75 10.49 4.01
N THR A 173 2.33 10.16 5.17
CA THR A 173 3.79 10.02 5.35
C THR A 173 4.36 8.71 4.81
N GLN A 174 3.49 7.80 4.37
CA GLN A 174 3.86 6.60 3.62
C GLN A 174 4.39 6.91 2.21
N ASN A 175 4.11 8.11 1.67
CA ASN A 175 4.67 8.58 0.40
C ASN A 175 6.13 9.03 0.59
N ALA A 176 7.03 8.08 0.83
CA ALA A 176 8.46 8.33 0.99
C ALA A 176 9.29 7.11 0.57
N VAL A 177 10.55 7.36 0.24
CA VAL A 177 11.54 6.32 -0.08
C VAL A 177 11.62 5.32 1.09
N ASN A 178 11.78 4.04 0.77
CA ASN A 178 12.06 2.97 1.73
C ASN A 178 10.99 2.72 2.81
N LYS A 179 9.74 3.20 2.61
CA LYS A 179 8.62 2.91 3.51
C LYS A 179 8.08 1.50 3.33
N THR A 180 7.63 0.90 4.44
CA THR A 180 7.01 -0.41 4.45
C THR A 180 5.53 -0.29 4.13
N LEU A 181 5.19 -0.49 2.86
CA LEU A 181 3.82 -0.40 2.35
C LEU A 181 3.41 -1.74 1.74
N VAL A 182 2.35 -2.36 2.24
CA VAL A 182 1.95 -3.69 1.76
C VAL A 182 1.52 -3.62 0.30
N ALA A 183 2.12 -4.45 -0.54
CA ALA A 183 1.84 -4.50 -1.97
C ALA A 183 0.41 -5.01 -2.24
N PRO A 184 -0.24 -4.57 -3.33
CA PRO A 184 -1.46 -5.22 -3.83
C PRO A 184 -1.24 -6.73 -3.99
N TYR A 185 -2.25 -7.51 -3.61
CA TYR A 185 -2.24 -8.99 -3.63
C TYR A 185 -1.26 -9.67 -2.66
N SER A 186 -0.53 -8.91 -1.84
CA SER A 186 0.30 -9.50 -0.78
C SER A 186 -0.56 -10.24 0.26
N PRO A 187 -0.19 -11.48 0.65
CA PRO A 187 -0.70 -12.07 1.88
C PRO A 187 -0.27 -11.27 3.10
N ARG A 188 -0.98 -11.45 4.21
CA ARG A 188 -0.62 -10.90 5.52
C ARG A 188 -0.36 -12.02 6.51
N PRO A 189 0.60 -11.86 7.44
CA PRO A 189 0.89 -12.79 8.52
C PRO A 189 -0.17 -12.63 9.63
N ALA A 190 -1.35 -13.19 9.36
CA ALA A 190 -2.51 -13.19 10.26
C ALA A 190 -3.35 -14.47 10.04
N PRO A 191 -4.17 -14.89 11.02
CA PRO A 191 -5.04 -16.06 10.89
C PRO A 191 -5.88 -16.02 9.60
N GLY A 192 -5.92 -17.13 8.88
CA GLY A 192 -6.61 -17.22 7.58
C GLY A 192 -5.80 -16.71 6.38
N ALA A 193 -4.61 -16.12 6.60
CA ALA A 193 -3.76 -15.52 5.57
C ALA A 193 -4.55 -14.54 4.67
N PRO A 194 -5.09 -13.45 5.27
CA PRO A 194 -5.81 -12.45 4.51
C PRO A 194 -4.87 -11.76 3.51
N VAL A 195 -5.44 -11.19 2.46
CA VAL A 195 -4.71 -10.59 1.34
C VAL A 195 -5.03 -9.10 1.28
N SER A 196 -4.01 -8.28 0.98
CA SER A 196 -4.24 -6.88 0.65
C SER A 196 -4.84 -6.76 -0.75
N ALA A 197 -6.17 -6.85 -0.82
CA ALA A 197 -6.89 -7.00 -2.08
C ALA A 197 -7.43 -5.66 -2.62
N PRO A 198 -7.14 -5.33 -3.89
CA PRO A 198 -7.91 -4.35 -4.64
C PRO A 198 -9.42 -4.59 -4.60
N ILE A 199 -10.17 -3.51 -4.46
CA ILE A 199 -11.64 -3.51 -4.47
C ILE A 199 -12.17 -2.40 -5.38
N ASP A 200 -13.37 -2.57 -5.89
CA ASP A 200 -14.09 -1.50 -6.58
C ASP A 200 -14.59 -0.47 -5.57
N TRP A 201 -14.73 0.78 -6.00
CA TRP A 201 -15.34 1.82 -5.17
C TRP A 201 -16.77 1.47 -4.76
N THR A 202 -17.52 0.72 -5.59
CA THR A 202 -18.87 0.26 -5.25
C THR A 202 -18.89 -0.78 -4.14
N GLU A 203 -17.79 -1.51 -3.93
CA GLU A 203 -17.72 -2.51 -2.85
C GLU A 203 -17.66 -1.87 -1.46
N LEU A 204 -17.37 -0.56 -1.36
CA LEU A 204 -17.48 0.16 -0.08
C LEU A 204 -18.91 0.20 0.45
N GLU A 205 -19.92 -0.04 -0.40
CA GLU A 205 -21.33 -0.12 -0.02
C GLU A 205 -21.78 -1.53 0.39
N ASP A 206 -20.92 -2.53 0.25
CA ASP A 206 -21.26 -3.91 0.62
C ASP A 206 -21.18 -4.09 2.14
N PRO A 207 -22.31 -4.41 2.83
CA PRO A 207 -22.29 -4.66 4.27
C PRO A 207 -21.46 -5.90 4.66
N GLY A 208 -21.15 -6.78 3.70
CA GLY A 208 -20.27 -7.93 3.87
C GLY A 208 -18.78 -7.63 3.72
N LEU A 209 -18.40 -6.42 3.25
CA LEU A 209 -17.00 -6.06 3.08
C LEU A 209 -16.31 -6.00 4.43
N ARG A 210 -15.20 -6.74 4.55
CA ARG A 210 -14.31 -6.72 5.72
C ARG A 210 -12.88 -6.43 5.29
N PRO A 211 -12.07 -5.75 6.14
CA PRO A 211 -10.69 -5.42 5.78
C PRO A 211 -9.77 -6.64 5.59
N ASP A 212 -10.18 -7.80 6.10
CA ASP A 212 -9.50 -9.09 6.05
C ASP A 212 -10.35 -10.19 5.36
N GLY A 213 -11.39 -9.80 4.62
CA GLY A 213 -12.36 -10.73 4.03
C GLY A 213 -11.80 -11.59 2.88
N PHE A 214 -10.76 -11.11 2.20
CA PHE A 214 -10.10 -11.83 1.11
C PHE A 214 -8.88 -12.56 1.62
N THR A 215 -8.68 -13.81 1.19
CA THR A 215 -7.59 -14.68 1.66
C THR A 215 -6.84 -15.29 0.50
N ILE A 216 -5.69 -15.91 0.76
CA ILE A 216 -4.97 -16.70 -0.25
C ILE A 216 -5.82 -17.80 -0.90
N ARG A 217 -6.89 -18.24 -0.23
CA ARG A 217 -7.81 -19.28 -0.72
C ARG A 217 -8.92 -18.75 -1.61
N SER A 218 -9.24 -17.46 -1.54
CA SER A 218 -10.36 -16.85 -2.27
C SER A 218 -9.93 -15.83 -3.32
N ILE A 219 -8.71 -15.30 -3.22
CA ILE A 219 -8.27 -14.19 -4.09
C ILE A 219 -8.15 -14.58 -5.56
N VAL A 220 -7.74 -15.82 -5.85
CA VAL A 220 -7.60 -16.31 -7.24
C VAL A 220 -8.97 -16.40 -7.92
N ASP A 221 -9.95 -16.99 -7.24
CA ASP A 221 -11.33 -17.07 -7.76
C ASP A 221 -11.94 -15.69 -7.96
N ARG A 222 -11.67 -14.75 -7.04
CA ARG A 222 -12.10 -13.36 -7.17
C ARG A 222 -11.51 -12.69 -8.41
N ILE A 223 -10.21 -12.86 -8.66
CA ILE A 223 -9.56 -12.29 -9.86
C ILE A 223 -10.16 -12.92 -11.12
N ALA A 224 -10.45 -14.22 -11.12
CA ALA A 224 -11.10 -14.88 -12.24
C ALA A 224 -12.53 -14.35 -12.51
N GLU A 225 -13.29 -14.01 -11.45
CA GLU A 225 -14.65 -13.48 -11.57
C GLU A 225 -14.70 -11.99 -11.95
N ARG A 226 -13.83 -11.16 -11.35
CA ARG A 226 -13.89 -9.69 -11.43
C ARG A 226 -12.82 -9.07 -12.32
N GLY A 227 -11.80 -9.82 -12.70
CA GLY A 227 -10.58 -9.30 -13.30
C GLY A 227 -9.64 -8.64 -12.28
N ASP A 228 -8.54 -8.09 -12.78
CA ASP A 228 -7.61 -7.27 -11.99
C ASP A 228 -8.10 -5.81 -11.95
N LEU A 229 -8.55 -5.37 -10.78
CA LEU A 229 -9.08 -4.02 -10.58
C LEU A 229 -8.00 -2.93 -10.59
N PHE A 230 -6.73 -3.30 -10.41
CA PHE A 230 -5.61 -2.35 -10.50
C PHE A 230 -5.03 -2.28 -11.92
N GLN A 231 -5.35 -3.21 -12.82
CA GLN A 231 -4.89 -3.20 -14.21
C GLN A 231 -5.24 -1.87 -14.91
N GLU A 232 -6.45 -1.34 -14.71
CA GLU A 232 -6.87 -0.05 -15.27
C GLU A 232 -5.95 1.11 -14.82
N LEU A 233 -5.41 1.06 -13.60
CA LEU A 233 -4.54 2.11 -13.09
C LEU A 233 -3.14 2.06 -13.71
N LEU A 234 -2.65 0.87 -14.07
CA LEU A 234 -1.34 0.69 -14.71
C LEU A 234 -1.28 1.35 -16.09
N ASP A 235 -2.39 1.31 -16.84
CA ASP A 235 -2.47 1.83 -18.21
C ASP A 235 -2.74 3.35 -18.27
N HIS A 236 -2.97 4.00 -17.12
CA HIS A 236 -3.43 5.39 -17.05
C HIS A 236 -2.67 6.25 -16.03
N PRO A 237 -1.34 6.41 -16.15
CA PRO A 237 -0.61 7.39 -15.36
C PRO A 237 -1.11 8.81 -15.67
N GLN A 238 -1.31 9.61 -14.62
CA GLN A 238 -1.91 10.95 -14.72
C GLN A 238 -1.04 11.98 -14.00
N LYS A 239 -1.16 13.25 -14.40
CA LYS A 239 -0.55 14.36 -13.68
C LYS A 239 -1.47 14.77 -12.53
N LEU A 240 -0.91 14.91 -11.33
CA LEU A 240 -1.66 15.40 -10.19
C LEU A 240 -2.08 16.87 -10.43
N PRO A 241 -3.36 17.22 -10.30
CA PRO A 241 -3.83 18.60 -10.45
C PRO A 241 -3.42 19.46 -9.25
N SER A 242 -3.43 20.79 -9.42
CA SER A 242 -3.40 21.67 -8.25
C SER A 242 -4.68 21.51 -7.44
N LEU A 243 -4.56 21.62 -6.12
CA LEU A 243 -5.68 21.55 -5.16
C LEU A 243 -5.99 22.94 -4.56
N ASP A 244 -5.54 24.02 -5.21
CA ASP A 244 -5.77 25.42 -4.78
C ASP A 244 -7.23 25.85 -4.96
#